data_AF-A0A1J6HZI1-F1
#
_entry.id   AF-A0A1J6HZI1-F1
#
_cell.length_a   1.000
_cell.length_b   1.000
_cell.length_c   1.000
_cell.angle_alpha   90.00
_cell.angle_beta   90.00
_cell.angle_gamma   90.00
#
_symmetry.space_group_name_H-M   'P 1'
#
loop_
_entity.id
_entity.type
_entity.pdbx_description
1 polymer ?
#
loop_
_entity_poly.entity_id
_entity_poly.type
_entity_poly.pdbx_seq_one_letter_code
_entity_poly.pdbx_strand_id
1 'polypeptide(L)'
;MTDGGNVESKREKESNVDNTGEERAGFDDFGRAISRIAVAQICESIGFESFNESALESLADVAIKYIIDLGKTASSGANLAGEHNATCYDVIQGLEDMCASTGFLRASEVNHCGLNSGIVREMVEYVESAEEVPFSQPLPHFPVVKNQRMIPSFSQIGETPAFKHVPPWLPAYQNYPCCAAPNDVISS
;
A
#
# COMPACT_ATOMS: atom_id res chain seq x y z
N MET A 1 44.78 43.76 -35.37
CA MET A 1 44.82 42.40 -34.81
C MET A 1 43.44 42.12 -34.26
N THR A 2 42.71 41.28 -34.99
CA THR A 2 41.32 40.88 -34.78
C THR A 2 41.27 39.69 -33.83
N ASP A 3 40.54 39.84 -32.73
CA ASP A 3 40.10 38.82 -31.79
C ASP A 3 38.56 38.92 -31.82
N GLY A 4 37.75 37.92 -32.17
CA GLY A 4 37.85 36.49 -31.84
C GLY A 4 36.77 36.20 -30.80
N GLY A 5 35.51 36.00 -31.20
CA GLY A 5 34.41 35.79 -30.25
C GLY A 5 33.05 35.44 -30.87
N ASN A 6 32.91 34.17 -31.25
CA ASN A 6 31.70 33.47 -31.68
C ASN A 6 30.76 33.17 -30.50
N VAL A 7 29.46 33.47 -30.59
CA VAL A 7 28.35 32.59 -30.16
C VAL A 7 27.07 32.97 -30.93
N GLU A 8 26.68 32.13 -31.89
CA GLU A 8 25.41 32.20 -32.60
C GLU A 8 24.27 31.61 -31.73
N SER A 9 23.19 32.37 -31.62
CA SER A 9 21.95 31.99 -30.92
C SER A 9 21.16 30.96 -31.71
N LYS A 10 20.93 29.78 -31.13
CA LYS A 10 19.90 28.85 -31.61
C LYS A 10 19.02 28.42 -30.42
N ARG A 11 17.81 29.00 -30.36
CA ARG A 11 16.73 28.54 -29.47
C ARG A 11 16.07 27.34 -30.13
N GLU A 12 16.27 26.17 -29.58
CA GLU A 12 15.46 25.00 -29.87
C GLU A 12 14.58 24.76 -28.63
N LYS A 13 13.28 25.07 -28.78
CA LYS A 13 12.22 24.70 -27.84
C LYS A 13 11.80 23.29 -28.21
N GLU A 14 12.31 22.30 -27.50
CA GLU A 14 11.70 20.97 -27.49
C GLU A 14 10.58 20.98 -26.44
N SER A 15 9.35 20.98 -26.94
CA SER A 15 8.15 20.75 -26.15
C SER A 15 8.13 19.28 -25.72
N ASN A 16 8.50 19.01 -24.48
CA ASN A 16 8.24 17.72 -23.85
C ASN A 16 6.73 17.61 -23.61
N VAL A 17 6.05 16.93 -24.53
CA VAL A 17 4.65 16.55 -24.37
C VAL A 17 4.63 15.50 -23.27
N ASP A 18 4.24 15.94 -22.08
CA ASP A 18 3.95 15.10 -20.93
C ASP A 18 2.79 14.16 -21.31
N ASN A 19 3.14 13.00 -21.86
CA ASN A 19 2.25 11.86 -21.93
C ASN A 19 2.28 11.19 -20.55
N THR A 20 1.66 11.84 -19.57
CA THR A 20 1.18 11.18 -18.36
C THR A 20 -0.01 10.30 -18.76
N GLY A 21 0.31 9.21 -19.46
CA GLY A 21 -0.57 8.05 -19.47
C GLY A 21 -0.73 7.64 -18.02
N GLU A 22 -1.97 7.62 -17.52
CA GLU A 22 -2.32 7.07 -16.22
C GLU A 22 -1.82 5.62 -16.17
N GLU A 23 -0.57 5.43 -15.76
CA GLU A 23 -0.06 4.14 -15.34
C GLU A 23 -0.98 3.71 -14.21
N ARG A 24 -1.67 2.58 -14.43
CA ARG A 24 -2.53 1.98 -13.43
C ARG A 24 -1.64 1.71 -12.21
N ALA A 25 -1.78 2.56 -11.19
CA ALA A 25 -1.08 2.42 -9.93
C ALA A 25 -1.16 0.95 -9.49
N GLY A 26 0.01 0.34 -9.29
CA GLY A 26 0.16 -1.01 -8.81
C GLY A 26 -0.57 -1.19 -7.48
N PHE A 27 -0.85 -2.44 -7.11
CA PHE A 27 -1.48 -2.74 -5.82
C PHE A 27 -0.62 -2.25 -4.64
N ASP A 28 0.70 -2.24 -4.82
CA ASP A 28 1.71 -1.71 -3.90
C ASP A 28 1.70 -0.19 -3.76
N ASP A 29 1.38 0.54 -4.84
CA ASP A 29 1.35 2.00 -4.84
C ASP A 29 0.33 2.58 -3.85
N PHE A 30 -0.82 1.93 -3.67
CA PHE A 30 -1.81 2.37 -2.70
C PHE A 30 -1.28 2.26 -1.26
N GLY A 31 -0.70 1.10 -0.91
CA GLY A 31 -0.12 0.90 0.43
C GLY A 31 1.00 1.90 0.71
N ARG A 32 1.88 2.12 -0.28
CA ARG A 32 2.94 3.13 -0.21
C ARG A 32 2.40 4.54 -0.01
N ALA A 33 1.37 4.94 -0.76
CA ALA A 33 0.75 6.25 -0.63
C ALA A 33 0.13 6.46 0.77
N ILE A 34 -0.58 5.45 1.31
CA ILE A 34 -1.13 5.52 2.66
C ILE A 34 -0.03 5.63 3.71
N SER A 35 1.05 4.84 3.58
CA SER A 35 2.20 4.93 4.48
C SER A 35 2.87 6.31 4.42
N ARG A 36 3.03 6.89 3.22
CA ARG A 36 3.56 8.25 3.04
C ARG A 36 2.70 9.29 3.78
N ILE A 37 1.36 9.21 3.65
CA ILE A 37 0.43 10.11 4.34
C ILE A 37 0.54 9.93 5.86
N ALA A 38 0.52 8.69 6.36
CA ALA A 38 0.61 8.40 7.79
C ALA A 38 1.91 8.95 8.40
N VAL A 39 3.05 8.77 7.72
CA VAL A 39 4.33 9.32 8.18
C VAL A 39 4.32 10.85 8.18
N ALA A 40 3.73 11.47 7.15
CA ALA A 40 3.62 12.93 7.10
C ALA A 40 2.77 13.48 8.27
N GLN A 41 1.65 12.81 8.60
CA GLN A 41 0.80 13.17 9.74
C GLN A 41 1.55 13.01 11.08
N ILE A 42 2.36 11.96 11.23
CA ILE A 42 3.21 11.79 12.41
C ILE A 42 4.22 12.95 12.50
N CYS A 43 4.90 13.30 11.41
CA CYS A 43 5.81 14.44 11.39
C CYS A 43 5.11 15.75 11.78
N GLU A 44 3.92 16.02 11.23
CA GLU A 44 3.12 17.19 11.56
C GLU A 44 2.75 17.22 13.05
N SER A 45 2.31 16.09 13.63
CA SER A 45 1.97 15.98 15.06
C SER A 45 3.14 16.27 16.01
N ILE A 46 4.38 16.04 15.56
CA ILE A 46 5.61 16.33 16.32
C ILE A 46 6.03 17.81 16.14
N GLY A 47 5.42 18.53 15.20
CA GLY A 47 5.66 19.95 14.94
C GLY A 47 6.56 20.24 13.74
N PHE A 48 6.74 19.29 12.81
CA PHE A 48 7.46 19.55 11.56
C PHE A 48 6.55 20.29 10.56
N GLU A 49 6.97 21.48 10.14
CA GLU A 49 6.25 22.28 9.13
C GLU A 49 6.56 21.87 7.68
N SER A 50 7.70 21.21 7.46
CA SER A 50 8.11 20.74 6.13
C SER A 50 9.09 19.57 6.23
N PHE A 51 9.20 18.81 5.14
CA PHE A 51 10.11 17.66 5.02
C PHE A 51 10.69 17.60 3.61
N ASN A 52 11.86 16.96 3.48
CA ASN A 52 12.39 16.59 2.18
C ASN A 52 11.59 15.41 1.62
N GLU A 53 11.18 15.48 0.36
CA GLU A 53 10.38 14.42 -0.28
C GLU A 53 11.08 13.05 -0.23
N SER A 54 12.38 12.97 -0.50
CA SER A 54 13.10 11.69 -0.47
C SER A 54 13.24 11.11 0.94
N ALA A 55 13.30 11.97 1.96
CA ALA A 55 13.32 11.55 3.35
C ALA A 55 11.95 11.00 3.78
N LEU A 56 10.87 11.67 3.38
CA LEU A 56 9.51 11.19 3.67
C LEU A 56 9.25 9.84 3.00
N GLU A 57 9.63 9.68 1.73
CA GLU A 57 9.52 8.40 1.02
C GLU A 57 10.33 7.29 1.71
N SER A 58 11.56 7.59 2.13
CA SER A 58 12.41 6.64 2.85
C SER A 58 11.80 6.23 4.19
N LEU A 59 11.21 7.16 4.93
CA LEU A 59 10.53 6.87 6.19
C LEU A 59 9.25 6.03 5.96
N ALA A 60 8.52 6.29 4.89
CA ALA A 60 7.38 5.47 4.48
C ALA A 60 7.82 4.03 4.17
N ASP A 61 8.93 3.85 3.43
CA ASP A 61 9.52 2.55 3.16
C ASP A 61 9.95 1.80 4.42
N VAL A 62 10.57 2.51 5.36
CA VAL A 62 10.96 1.95 6.66
C VAL A 62 9.71 1.53 7.46
N ALA A 63 8.66 2.35 7.47
CA ALA A 63 7.40 2.02 8.16
C ALA A 63 6.74 0.77 7.57
N ILE A 64 6.67 0.66 6.24
CA ILE A 64 6.14 -0.52 5.54
C ILE A 64 6.97 -1.75 5.92
N LYS A 65 8.30 -1.64 5.84
CA LYS A 65 9.23 -2.72 6.15
C LYS A 65 9.08 -3.20 7.60
N TYR A 66 8.95 -2.26 8.54
CA TYR A 66 8.73 -2.55 9.95
C TYR A 66 7.45 -3.36 10.18
N ILE A 67 6.32 -2.93 9.60
CA ILE A 67 5.03 -3.65 9.72
C ILE A 67 5.13 -5.07 9.13
N ILE A 68 5.77 -5.22 7.97
CA ILE A 68 5.96 -6.52 7.32
C ILE A 68 6.81 -7.45 8.21
N ASP A 69 7.91 -6.94 8.75
CA ASP A 69 8.81 -7.76 9.55
C ASP A 69 8.19 -8.11 10.91
N LEU A 70 7.42 -7.20 11.53
CA LEU A 70 6.61 -7.50 12.71
C LEU A 70 5.59 -8.61 12.44
N GLY A 71 4.85 -8.53 11.32
CA GLY A 71 3.88 -9.55 10.93
C GLY A 71 4.52 -10.92 10.72
N LYS A 72 5.74 -10.97 10.16
CA LYS A 72 6.51 -12.22 10.01
C LYS A 72 6.94 -12.80 11.35
N THR A 73 7.45 -11.96 12.26
CA THR A 73 7.87 -12.39 13.61
C THR A 73 6.67 -12.94 14.38
N ALA A 74 5.55 -12.21 14.41
CA ALA A 74 4.32 -12.66 15.07
C ALA A 74 3.79 -13.98 14.47
N SER A 75 3.75 -14.08 13.13
CA SER A 75 3.30 -15.31 12.46
C SER A 75 4.23 -16.49 12.74
N SER A 76 5.55 -16.25 12.83
CA SER A 76 6.51 -17.29 13.20
C SER A 76 6.27 -17.80 14.62
N GLY A 77 5.94 -16.91 15.56
CA GLY A 77 5.57 -17.28 16.94
C GLY A 77 4.31 -18.15 16.98
N ALA A 78 3.24 -17.72 16.31
CA ALA A 78 1.98 -18.46 16.22
C ALA A 78 2.18 -19.86 15.60
N ASN A 79 2.97 -19.95 14.52
CA ASN A 79 3.28 -21.21 13.85
C ASN A 79 4.03 -22.19 14.78
N LEU A 80 4.93 -21.70 15.64
CA LEU A 80 5.63 -22.53 16.64
C LEU A 80 4.67 -23.04 17.73
N ALA A 81 3.64 -22.27 18.06
CA ALA A 81 2.56 -22.67 18.96
C ALA A 81 1.54 -23.64 18.31
N GLY A 82 1.64 -23.86 17.00
CA GLY A 82 0.69 -24.69 16.23
C GLY A 82 -0.62 -23.97 15.90
N GLU A 83 -0.67 -22.65 16.07
CA GLU A 83 -1.82 -21.82 15.73
C GLU A 83 -1.80 -21.44 14.24
N HIS A 84 -2.98 -21.39 13.62
CA HIS A 84 -3.12 -21.03 12.21
C HIS A 84 -3.07 -19.51 11.97
N ASN A 85 -3.44 -18.72 12.98
CA ASN A 85 -3.56 -17.27 12.88
C ASN A 85 -2.82 -16.63 14.05
N ALA A 86 -2.09 -15.54 13.77
CA ALA A 86 -1.46 -14.75 14.83
C ALA A 86 -2.53 -14.07 15.70
N THR A 87 -2.42 -14.27 17.01
CA THR A 87 -3.22 -13.61 18.05
C THR A 87 -2.55 -12.29 18.46
N CYS A 88 -3.26 -11.41 19.16
CA CYS A 88 -2.66 -10.18 19.71
C CYS A 88 -1.45 -10.44 20.62
N TYR A 89 -1.43 -11.58 21.32
CA TYR A 89 -0.29 -12.02 22.12
C TYR A 89 0.96 -12.25 21.26
N ASP A 90 0.83 -12.88 20.08
CA ASP A 90 1.95 -13.11 19.17
C ASP A 90 2.51 -11.80 18.62
N VAL A 91 1.66 -10.80 18.42
CA VAL A 91 2.08 -9.44 18.02
C VAL A 91 2.86 -8.77 19.14
N ILE A 92 2.39 -8.85 20.39
CA ILE A 92 3.11 -8.32 21.56
C ILE A 92 4.47 -9.02 21.71
N GLN A 93 4.51 -10.34 21.58
CA GLN A 93 5.75 -11.09 21.64
C GLN A 93 6.68 -10.72 20.48
N GLY A 94 6.16 -10.56 19.26
CA GLY A 94 6.95 -10.14 18.10
C GLY A 94 7.54 -8.73 18.25
N LEU A 95 6.81 -7.82 18.91
CA LEU A 95 7.31 -6.49 19.27
C LEU A 95 8.47 -6.58 20.27
N GLU A 96 8.33 -7.38 21.32
CA GLU A 96 9.39 -7.61 22.31
C GLU A 96 10.63 -8.25 21.67
N ASP A 97 10.45 -9.26 20.80
CA ASP A 97 11.56 -9.93 20.10
C ASP A 97 12.34 -8.97 19.19
N MET A 98 11.62 -8.07 18.49
CA MET A 98 12.26 -7.04 17.67
C MET A 98 12.98 -5.99 18.52
N CYS A 99 12.40 -5.54 19.63
CA CYS A 99 12.99 -4.52 20.50
C CYS A 99 14.19 -5.04 21.32
N ALA A 100 14.17 -6.32 21.74
CA ALA A 100 15.27 -6.97 22.42
C ALA A 100 16.57 -6.94 21.61
N SER A 101 16.47 -7.00 20.28
CA SER A 101 17.62 -6.91 19.38
C SER A 101 18.23 -5.50 19.28
N THR A 102 17.44 -4.45 19.56
CA THR A 102 17.84 -3.04 19.46
C THR A 102 18.36 -2.42 20.77
N GLY A 103 18.35 -3.15 21.89
CA GLY A 103 18.96 -2.70 23.14
C GLY A 103 18.20 -1.61 23.90
N PHE A 104 16.89 -1.47 23.69
CA PHE A 104 16.05 -0.58 24.49
C PHE A 104 15.97 -1.06 25.95
N LEU A 105 16.81 -0.47 26.79
CA LEU A 105 17.06 -0.85 28.19
C LEU A 105 15.84 -0.69 29.14
N ARG A 106 14.75 -0.03 28.72
CA ARG A 106 13.52 0.10 29.54
C ARG A 106 12.50 -1.02 29.35
N ALA A 107 12.71 -1.93 28.39
CA ALA A 107 11.85 -3.10 28.16
C ALA A 107 12.27 -4.35 28.97
N SER A 108 13.46 -4.32 29.61
CA SER A 108 13.99 -5.43 30.42
C SER A 108 13.44 -5.45 31.85
N GLU A 109 12.12 -5.40 32.01
CA GLU A 109 11.52 -5.91 33.25
C GLU A 109 11.19 -7.38 33.04
N VAL A 110 11.88 -8.24 33.79
CA VAL A 110 11.71 -9.70 33.81
C VAL A 110 10.37 -10.03 34.46
N ASN A 111 9.27 -9.76 33.77
CA ASN A 111 7.94 -10.15 34.17
C ASN A 111 7.32 -10.96 33.03
N HIS A 112 7.28 -12.27 33.23
CA HIS A 112 6.81 -13.32 32.31
C HIS A 112 5.30 -13.29 32.01
N CYS A 113 4.67 -12.12 32.06
CA CYS A 113 3.26 -11.94 31.69
C CYS A 113 3.19 -10.83 30.64
N GLY A 114 2.85 -11.19 29.39
CA GLY A 114 2.82 -10.25 28.25
C GLY A 114 1.90 -9.03 28.41
N LEU A 115 1.10 -8.95 29.48
CA LEU A 115 0.30 -7.78 29.84
C LEU A 115 1.06 -6.72 30.65
N ASN A 116 2.25 -7.06 31.18
CA ASN A 116 3.15 -6.12 31.88
C ASN A 116 4.42 -5.84 31.07
N SER A 117 4.34 -6.00 29.75
CA SER A 117 5.38 -5.64 28.79
C SER A 117 5.70 -4.15 28.86
N GLY A 118 6.98 -3.79 28.90
CA GLY A 118 7.41 -2.39 28.88
C GLY A 118 6.89 -1.65 27.64
N ILE A 119 6.89 -2.33 26.49
CA ILE A 119 6.40 -1.78 25.22
C ILE A 119 4.89 -1.54 25.22
N VAL A 120 4.10 -2.45 25.79
CA VAL A 120 2.64 -2.32 25.85
C VAL A 120 2.26 -1.13 26.73
N ARG A 121 2.96 -0.94 27.85
CA ARG A 121 2.74 0.21 28.72
C ARG A 121 3.07 1.53 28.01
N GLU A 122 4.19 1.59 27.29
CA GLU A 122 4.57 2.78 26.52
C GLU A 122 3.57 3.08 25.41
N MET A 123 3.05 2.05 24.73
CA MET A 123 1.99 2.20 23.74
C MET A 123 0.70 2.75 24.34
N VAL A 124 0.28 2.24 25.52
CA VAL A 124 -0.90 2.75 26.23
C VAL A 124 -0.69 4.22 26.61
N GLU A 125 0.45 4.56 27.20
CA GLU A 125 0.78 5.94 27.57
C GLU A 125 0.81 6.88 26.34
N TYR A 126 1.34 6.40 25.21
CA TYR A 126 1.34 7.15 23.95
C TYR A 126 -0.10 7.36 23.44
N VAL A 127 -0.93 6.32 23.40
CA VAL A 127 -2.33 6.42 22.95
C VAL A 127 -3.15 7.35 23.84
N GLU A 128 -2.87 7.37 25.14
CA GLU A 128 -3.56 8.25 26.10
C GLU A 128 -3.12 9.73 26.00
N SER A 129 -1.90 9.99 25.52
CA SER A 129 -1.31 11.34 25.48
C SER A 129 -1.26 11.98 24.10
N ALA A 130 -1.23 11.18 23.04
CA ALA A 130 -1.16 11.67 21.67
C ALA A 130 -2.50 12.25 21.20
N GLU A 131 -2.44 13.35 20.46
CA GLU A 131 -3.60 13.86 19.74
C GLU A 131 -3.89 12.94 18.54
N GLU A 132 -5.14 12.46 18.44
CA GLU A 132 -5.54 11.59 17.33
C GLU A 132 -5.64 12.41 16.03
N VAL A 133 -4.84 12.05 15.02
CA VAL A 133 -4.86 12.64 13.68
C VAL A 133 -5.50 11.65 12.70
N PRO A 134 -6.81 11.74 12.42
CA PRO A 134 -7.48 10.82 11.49
C PRO A 134 -7.06 11.07 10.03
N PHE A 135 -7.20 10.05 9.18
CA PHE A 135 -7.11 10.25 7.74
C PHE A 135 -8.27 11.13 7.24
N SER A 136 -7.96 12.06 6.33
CA SER A 136 -8.96 12.98 5.75
C SER A 136 -10.09 12.26 5.00
N GLN A 137 -9.84 11.04 4.53
CA GLN A 137 -10.84 10.15 3.95
C GLN A 137 -10.79 8.79 4.64
N PRO A 138 -11.94 8.14 4.89
CA PRO A 138 -11.96 6.82 5.48
C PRO A 138 -11.23 5.83 4.57
N LEU A 139 -10.33 5.04 5.16
CA LEU A 139 -9.63 4.00 4.43
C LEU A 139 -10.63 2.91 4.02
N PRO A 140 -10.57 2.41 2.77
CA PRO A 140 -11.46 1.35 2.33
C PRO A 140 -11.14 0.04 3.07
N HIS A 141 -12.18 -0.69 3.47
CA HIS A 141 -12.01 -2.01 4.07
C HIS A 141 -11.51 -3.02 3.04
N PHE A 142 -10.54 -3.84 3.44
CA PHE A 142 -10.05 -4.93 2.61
C PHE A 142 -10.91 -6.19 2.76
N PRO A 143 -11.12 -6.96 1.69
CA PRO A 143 -10.63 -6.71 0.32
C PRO A 143 -11.40 -5.57 -0.37
N VAL A 144 -10.66 -4.62 -0.98
CA VAL A 144 -11.25 -3.53 -1.76
C VAL A 144 -11.91 -4.13 -3.01
N VAL A 145 -13.24 -4.26 -2.99
CA VAL A 145 -14.01 -4.71 -4.15
C VAL A 145 -14.00 -3.58 -5.18
N LYS A 146 -12.97 -3.55 -6.04
CA LYS A 146 -13.04 -2.79 -7.29
C LYS A 146 -14.25 -3.36 -8.03
N ASN A 147 -15.19 -2.52 -8.47
CA ASN A 147 -16.37 -2.93 -9.24
C ASN A 147 -15.98 -4.03 -10.23
N GLN A 148 -16.26 -5.29 -9.87
CA GLN A 148 -15.95 -6.41 -10.72
C GLN A 148 -16.89 -6.24 -11.90
N ARG A 149 -16.36 -5.76 -13.02
CA ARG A 149 -17.11 -5.78 -14.29
C ARG A 149 -17.49 -7.24 -14.47
N MET A 150 -18.78 -7.53 -14.35
CA MET A 150 -19.29 -8.89 -14.43
C MET A 150 -18.94 -9.38 -15.84
N ILE A 151 -17.95 -10.26 -15.95
CA ILE A 151 -17.55 -10.83 -17.23
C ILE A 151 -18.70 -11.73 -17.65
N PRO A 152 -19.38 -11.44 -18.77
CA PRO A 152 -20.52 -12.25 -19.19
C PRO A 152 -20.08 -13.68 -19.48
N SER A 153 -20.96 -14.64 -19.17
CA SER A 153 -20.73 -16.04 -19.48
C SER A 153 -20.83 -16.31 -20.98
N PHE A 154 -20.31 -17.46 -21.41
CA PHE A 154 -20.50 -17.94 -22.80
C PHE A 154 -21.97 -17.94 -23.22
N SER A 155 -22.89 -18.35 -22.33
CA SER A 155 -24.33 -18.30 -22.57
C SER A 155 -24.90 -16.88 -22.72
N GLN A 156 -24.35 -15.89 -22.02
CA GLN A 156 -24.79 -14.49 -22.09
C GLN A 156 -24.27 -13.78 -23.33
N ILE A 157 -23.09 -14.17 -23.82
CA ILE A 157 -22.49 -13.68 -25.08
C ILE A 157 -23.05 -14.43 -26.31
N GLY A 158 -23.64 -15.62 -26.13
CA GLY A 158 -24.08 -16.46 -27.25
C GLY A 158 -22.94 -17.20 -27.94
N GLU A 159 -21.78 -17.29 -27.30
CA GLU A 159 -20.62 -18.05 -27.75
C GLU A 159 -20.64 -19.47 -27.18
N THR A 160 -20.15 -20.45 -27.94
CA THR A 160 -19.91 -21.80 -27.42
C THR A 160 -18.47 -21.93 -26.95
N PRO A 161 -18.21 -22.45 -25.73
CA PRO A 161 -16.85 -22.69 -25.27
C PRO A 161 -16.05 -23.54 -26.25
N ALA A 162 -14.77 -23.21 -26.46
CA ALA A 162 -13.90 -23.92 -27.40
C ALA A 162 -13.74 -25.41 -27.05
N PHE A 163 -13.87 -25.77 -25.77
CA PHE A 163 -13.76 -27.14 -25.29
C PHE A 163 -15.09 -27.65 -24.72
N LYS A 164 -15.47 -28.89 -25.08
CA LYS A 164 -16.73 -29.52 -24.66
C LYS A 164 -16.90 -29.72 -23.15
N HIS A 165 -15.80 -29.74 -22.39
CA HIS A 165 -15.83 -29.89 -20.93
C HIS A 165 -16.01 -28.54 -20.20
N VAL A 166 -15.92 -27.42 -20.92
CA VAL A 166 -16.10 -26.09 -20.32
C VAL A 166 -17.59 -25.77 -20.29
N PRO A 167 -18.15 -25.47 -19.11
CA PRO A 167 -19.58 -25.23 -18.99
C PRO A 167 -19.99 -23.86 -19.57
N PRO A 168 -21.17 -23.75 -20.20
CA PRO A 168 -21.66 -22.48 -20.77
C PRO A 168 -21.90 -21.34 -19.76
N TRP A 169 -22.01 -21.66 -18.46
CA TRP A 169 -22.18 -20.68 -17.39
C TRP A 169 -20.86 -20.05 -16.91
N LEU A 170 -19.70 -20.54 -17.37
CA LEU A 170 -18.40 -19.98 -17.00
C LEU A 170 -18.20 -18.62 -17.69
N PRO A 171 -17.58 -17.63 -17.02
CA PRO A 171 -17.18 -16.37 -17.66
C PRO A 171 -16.33 -16.61 -18.90
N ALA A 172 -16.69 -15.96 -20.02
CA ALA A 172 -15.96 -16.06 -21.28
C ALA A 172 -14.67 -15.22 -21.20
N TYR A 173 -13.60 -15.80 -20.68
CA TYR A 173 -12.30 -15.13 -20.57
C TYR A 173 -11.51 -15.29 -21.87
N GLN A 174 -11.64 -14.35 -22.82
CA GLN A 174 -10.65 -14.01 -23.85
C GLN A 174 -11.07 -12.79 -24.70
N ASN A 175 -10.16 -11.80 -24.83
CA ASN A 175 -10.03 -10.78 -25.89
C ASN A 175 -11.28 -10.01 -26.38
N TYR A 176 -12.03 -9.36 -25.50
CA TYR A 176 -12.85 -8.23 -25.94
C TYR A 176 -12.01 -6.94 -25.90
N PRO A 177 -11.72 -6.26 -27.03
CA PRO A 177 -11.26 -4.88 -26.96
C PRO A 177 -12.34 -4.08 -26.23
N CYS A 178 -11.91 -3.30 -25.25
CA CYS A 178 -12.71 -2.63 -24.23
C CYS A 178 -13.79 -1.62 -24.73
N CYS A 179 -14.16 -1.62 -26.01
CA CYS A 179 -15.11 -0.69 -26.59
C CYS A 179 -15.96 -1.38 -27.66
N ALA A 180 -17.11 -1.93 -27.27
CA ALA A 180 -18.26 -1.95 -28.17
C ALA A 180 -19.22 -0.87 -27.66
N ALA A 181 -19.17 0.30 -28.29
CA ALA A 181 -20.17 1.34 -28.09
C ALA A 181 -21.56 0.77 -28.45
N PRO A 182 -22.63 1.15 -27.73
CA PRO A 182 -23.97 0.76 -28.11
C PRO A 182 -24.30 1.48 -29.43
N ASN A 183 -24.23 0.77 -30.55
CA ASN A 183 -24.65 1.33 -31.82
C ASN A 183 -26.16 1.54 -31.79
N ASP A 184 -26.49 2.81 -31.98
CA ASP A 184 -27.80 3.41 -32.14
C ASP A 184 -28.80 2.57 -32.93
N VAL A 185 -29.98 2.45 -32.33
CA VAL A 185 -31.23 2.19 -33.04
C VAL A 185 -31.45 3.35 -34.02
N ILE A 186 -31.20 3.12 -35.31
CA ILE A 186 -31.74 3.98 -36.36
C ILE A 186 -32.81 3.18 -37.10
N SER A 187 -34.04 3.55 -36.77
CA SER A 187 -35.26 3.27 -37.51
C SER A 187 -35.16 3.85 -38.92
N SER A 188 -35.42 3.04 -39.95
CA SER A 188 -36.09 3.42 -41.20
C SER A 188 -36.54 2.16 -41.93
#